data_AF-A0A962P9X4-F1
#
_entry.id   AF-A0A962P9X4-F1
#
_cell.length_a   1.000
_cell.length_b   1.000
_cell.length_c   1.000
_cell.angle_alpha   90.00
_cell.angle_beta   90.00
_cell.angle_gamma   90.00
#
_symmetry.space_group_name_H-M   'P 1'
#
loop_
_entity.id
_entity.type
_entity.pdbx_description
1 polymer ?
#
loop_
_entity_poly.entity_id
_entity_poly.type
_entity_poly.pdbx_seq_one_letter_code
_entity_poly.pdbx_strand_id
1 'polypeptide(L)'
;MKVLRRFLVIFGSLVVLLVILASLAGYPPGYLIAAPGVGTGIGAKLLCSARYVSGFDRDQAFDDLVQYSPILTNLSISYDENRKTVTTSLFGFSETTASYLPGLGCAIDYAGFDARAAGMTPPQTAAGADWPAGSRVNAPRQDIQQLLESEIAEDNAAGLNTRALLIARHGSIVAESYAQGVDSTTPLLGWSMSKSLSSIMLGNLAYRGLLDLTATPGFPEWAADGRAAISIRNLLNMTDGLDFSERYDPGDDSTAMLFTVPSASAYVLKKPLAHPPGTWFNYSSGTASLLSLIYFNSTGGTLSASYRDFMDNIYRPMGFQNAVFEVDASGVFMGSSYFYASARDWARIGQLMLDDGVINDQRLVSGSWVREATTPNSSENEKAYGFQWWLNRGDARLRWPDLPEQAFAAQGNRQQWVMVIPSQDTVIVRLGWTAGYYPVNRQFARILDAL
;
A
#
# COMPACT_ATOMS: atom_id res chain seq x y z
N MET A 1 -10.34 -47.86 -17.84
CA MET A 1 -9.87 -46.94 -18.92
C MET A 1 -10.99 -46.18 -19.65
N LYS A 2 -12.05 -46.81 -20.20
CA LYS A 2 -13.09 -46.09 -20.97
C LYS A 2 -13.92 -45.07 -20.15
N VAL A 3 -14.18 -45.37 -18.87
CA VAL A 3 -14.93 -44.47 -17.96
C VAL A 3 -14.11 -43.23 -17.60
N LEU A 4 -12.84 -43.39 -17.25
CA LEU A 4 -11.91 -42.29 -16.96
C LEU A 4 -11.73 -41.35 -18.17
N ARG A 5 -11.65 -41.92 -19.38
CA ARG A 5 -11.54 -41.14 -20.63
C ARG A 5 -12.81 -40.34 -20.93
N ARG A 6 -13.99 -40.90 -20.66
CA ARG A 6 -15.27 -40.17 -20.78
C ARG A 6 -15.40 -39.05 -19.75
N PHE A 7 -14.98 -39.29 -18.51
CA PHE A 7 -14.99 -38.29 -17.46
C PHE A 7 -14.06 -37.11 -17.79
N LEU A 8 -12.84 -37.37 -18.26
CA LEU A 8 -11.89 -36.35 -18.70
C LEU A 8 -12.41 -35.52 -19.89
N VAL A 9 -13.09 -36.15 -20.85
CA VAL A 9 -13.70 -35.44 -21.99
C VAL A 9 -14.86 -34.55 -21.55
N ILE A 10 -15.72 -35.04 -20.66
CA ILE A 10 -16.86 -34.25 -20.13
C ILE A 10 -16.35 -33.09 -19.27
N PHE A 11 -15.39 -33.33 -18.39
CA PHE A 11 -14.77 -32.30 -17.55
C PHE A 11 -14.06 -31.24 -18.40
N GLY A 12 -13.27 -31.65 -19.40
CA GLY A 12 -12.63 -30.73 -20.33
C GLY A 12 -13.65 -29.89 -21.12
N SER A 13 -14.77 -30.48 -21.54
CA SER A 13 -15.84 -29.78 -22.25
C SER A 13 -16.54 -28.74 -21.36
N LEU A 14 -16.71 -29.04 -20.07
CA LEU A 14 -17.27 -28.13 -19.06
C LEU A 14 -16.36 -26.94 -18.78
N VAL A 15 -15.06 -27.17 -18.66
CA VAL A 15 -14.06 -26.09 -18.49
C VAL A 15 -14.03 -25.19 -19.73
N VAL A 16 -14.04 -25.77 -20.93
CA VAL A 16 -14.11 -24.99 -22.18
C VAL A 16 -15.40 -24.18 -22.26
N LEU A 17 -16.54 -24.76 -21.88
CA LEU A 17 -17.82 -24.04 -21.85
C LEU A 17 -17.80 -22.88 -20.85
N LEU A 18 -17.23 -23.07 -19.66
CA LEU A 18 -17.06 -22.01 -18.65
C LEU A 18 -16.15 -20.88 -19.15
N VAL A 19 -15.05 -21.21 -19.83
CA VAL A 19 -14.15 -20.21 -20.45
C VAL A 19 -14.87 -19.43 -21.54
N ILE A 20 -15.67 -20.09 -22.38
CA ILE A 20 -16.48 -19.43 -23.41
C ILE A 20 -17.53 -18.51 -22.77
N LEU A 21 -18.25 -18.97 -21.75
CA LEU A 21 -19.26 -18.16 -21.05
C LEU A 21 -18.65 -16.97 -20.32
N ALA A 22 -17.49 -17.15 -19.66
CA ALA A 22 -16.75 -16.05 -19.03
C ALA A 22 -16.27 -15.04 -20.08
N SER A 23 -15.78 -15.51 -21.24
CA SER A 23 -15.39 -14.65 -22.37
C SER A 23 -16.58 -13.86 -22.93
N LEU A 24 -17.75 -14.49 -23.07
CA LEU A 24 -18.99 -13.83 -23.47
C LEU A 24 -19.49 -12.79 -22.44
N ALA A 25 -19.15 -12.97 -21.17
CA ALA A 25 -19.40 -12.03 -20.08
C ALA A 25 -18.31 -10.96 -19.93
N GLY A 26 -17.33 -10.92 -20.84
CA GLY A 26 -16.26 -9.91 -20.87
C GLY A 26 -15.00 -10.24 -20.05
N TYR A 27 -14.90 -11.44 -19.47
CA TYR A 27 -13.72 -11.88 -18.73
C TYR A 27 -12.71 -12.58 -19.65
N PRO A 28 -11.43 -12.19 -19.65
CA PRO A 28 -10.43 -12.84 -20.48
C PRO A 28 -10.26 -14.32 -20.07
N PRO A 29 -9.92 -15.23 -21.00
CA PRO A 29 -9.74 -16.65 -20.69
C PRO A 29 -8.77 -16.96 -19.53
N GLY A 30 -7.76 -16.10 -19.31
CA GLY A 30 -6.83 -16.20 -18.19
C GLY A 30 -7.46 -15.98 -16.81
N TYR A 31 -8.61 -15.32 -16.74
CA TYR A 31 -9.33 -15.02 -15.50
C TYR A 31 -9.68 -16.28 -14.71
N LEU A 32 -10.30 -17.26 -15.37
CA LEU A 32 -10.74 -18.49 -14.71
C LEU A 32 -9.56 -19.35 -14.23
N ILE A 33 -8.41 -19.26 -14.91
CA ILE A 33 -7.19 -19.98 -14.54
C ILE A 33 -6.54 -19.31 -13.33
N ALA A 34 -6.49 -17.98 -13.30
CA ALA A 34 -5.86 -17.21 -12.23
C ALA A 34 -6.73 -17.08 -10.97
N ALA A 35 -8.05 -17.09 -11.10
CA ALA A 35 -8.99 -16.80 -10.01
C ALA A 35 -8.81 -17.66 -8.76
N PRO A 36 -8.59 -18.98 -8.83
CA PRO A 36 -8.35 -19.78 -7.63
C PRO A 36 -7.07 -19.38 -6.87
N GLY A 37 -5.98 -19.13 -7.62
CA GLY A 37 -4.71 -18.70 -7.03
C GLY A 37 -4.81 -17.31 -6.40
N VAL A 38 -5.44 -16.36 -7.10
CA VAL A 38 -5.69 -15.02 -6.57
C VAL A 38 -6.60 -15.06 -5.35
N GLY A 39 -7.68 -15.85 -5.39
CA GLY A 39 -8.64 -15.96 -4.30
C GLY A 39 -8.06 -16.58 -3.02
N THR A 40 -7.21 -17.59 -3.14
CA THR A 40 -6.51 -18.17 -1.97
C THR A 40 -5.36 -17.28 -1.52
N GLY A 41 -4.64 -16.63 -2.44
CA GLY A 41 -3.58 -15.68 -2.10
C GLY A 41 -4.09 -14.46 -1.32
N ILE A 42 -5.16 -13.81 -1.79
CA ILE A 42 -5.78 -12.69 -1.07
C ILE A 42 -6.33 -13.12 0.28
N GLY A 43 -6.97 -14.29 0.36
CA GLY A 43 -7.51 -14.84 1.60
C GLY A 43 -6.41 -15.08 2.64
N ALA A 44 -5.41 -15.88 2.31
CA ALA A 44 -4.32 -16.20 3.23
C ALA A 44 -3.57 -14.93 3.68
N LYS A 45 -3.23 -14.05 2.72
CA LYS A 45 -2.46 -12.84 2.99
C LYS A 45 -3.19 -11.86 3.90
N LEU A 46 -4.43 -11.49 3.54
CA LEU A 46 -5.15 -10.44 4.25
C LEU A 46 -5.67 -10.92 5.61
N LEU A 47 -6.14 -12.17 5.71
CA LEU A 47 -6.58 -12.74 6.99
C LEU A 47 -5.41 -12.90 7.97
N CYS A 48 -4.22 -13.30 7.50
CA CYS A 48 -3.03 -13.37 8.34
C CYS A 48 -2.69 -11.99 8.92
N SER A 49 -2.58 -10.95 8.08
CA SER A 49 -2.25 -9.61 8.56
C SER A 49 -3.35 -9.03 9.45
N ALA A 50 -4.62 -9.20 9.09
CA ALA A 50 -5.74 -8.76 9.92
C ALA A 50 -5.66 -9.37 11.32
N ARG A 51 -5.40 -10.69 11.42
CA ARG A 51 -5.32 -11.41 12.69
C ARG A 51 -4.06 -11.10 13.51
N TYR A 52 -2.89 -11.10 12.87
CA TYR A 52 -1.60 -11.11 13.56
C TYR A 52 -0.85 -9.76 13.53
N VAL A 53 -1.22 -8.83 12.65
CA VAL A 53 -0.68 -7.47 12.61
C VAL A 53 -1.67 -6.47 13.20
N SER A 54 -2.91 -6.48 12.71
CA SER A 54 -3.96 -5.54 13.15
C SER A 54 -4.72 -6.02 14.39
N GLY A 55 -4.63 -7.30 14.75
CA GLY A 55 -5.29 -7.87 15.93
C GLY A 55 -6.80 -8.06 15.80
N PHE A 56 -7.35 -7.99 14.59
CA PHE A 56 -8.78 -8.21 14.36
C PHE A 56 -9.20 -9.64 14.69
N ASP A 57 -10.46 -9.77 15.11
CA ASP A 57 -11.10 -11.08 15.20
C ASP A 57 -11.34 -11.66 13.80
N ARG A 58 -11.64 -12.96 13.77
CA ARG A 58 -11.75 -13.72 12.52
C ARG A 58 -13.00 -13.34 11.72
N ASP A 59 -14.07 -12.94 12.39
CA ASP A 59 -15.34 -12.64 11.75
C ASP A 59 -15.25 -11.29 11.05
N GLN A 60 -14.74 -10.26 11.74
CA GLN A 60 -14.46 -8.95 11.15
C GLN A 60 -13.47 -9.05 9.97
N ALA A 61 -12.41 -9.85 10.12
CA ALA A 61 -11.43 -10.05 9.04
C ALA A 61 -12.05 -10.77 7.82
N PHE A 62 -12.95 -11.72 8.05
CA PHE A 62 -13.65 -12.43 6.98
C PHE A 62 -14.69 -11.54 6.29
N ASP A 63 -15.46 -10.76 7.05
CA ASP A 63 -16.44 -9.82 6.53
C ASP A 63 -15.79 -8.74 5.66
N ASP A 64 -14.59 -8.28 6.04
CA ASP A 64 -13.76 -7.41 5.22
C ASP A 64 -13.32 -8.09 3.91
N LEU A 65 -12.86 -9.33 4.00
CA LEU A 65 -12.34 -10.08 2.87
C LEU A 65 -13.41 -10.30 1.80
N VAL A 66 -14.60 -10.75 2.19
CA VAL A 66 -15.67 -11.10 1.23
C VAL A 66 -16.26 -9.90 0.49
N GLN A 67 -16.01 -8.68 0.98
CA GLN A 67 -16.32 -7.44 0.26
C GLN A 67 -15.47 -7.23 -1.01
N TYR A 68 -14.39 -8.00 -1.23
CA TYR A 68 -13.67 -7.97 -2.52
C TYR A 68 -14.40 -8.74 -3.61
N SER A 69 -14.96 -9.90 -3.26
CA SER A 69 -15.71 -10.71 -4.20
C SER A 69 -16.57 -11.73 -3.46
N PRO A 70 -17.84 -11.91 -3.87
CA PRO A 70 -18.72 -12.93 -3.30
C PRO A 70 -18.14 -14.35 -3.38
N ILE A 71 -17.26 -14.64 -4.35
CA ILE A 71 -16.68 -15.98 -4.47
C ILE A 71 -15.82 -16.37 -3.26
N LEU A 72 -15.25 -15.38 -2.56
CA LEU A 72 -14.40 -15.60 -1.39
C LEU A 72 -15.17 -16.16 -0.19
N THR A 73 -16.51 -16.08 -0.18
CA THR A 73 -17.36 -16.75 0.81
C THR A 73 -17.20 -18.29 0.81
N ASN A 74 -16.66 -18.84 -0.28
CA ASN A 74 -16.43 -20.28 -0.43
C ASN A 74 -15.01 -20.72 -0.04
N LEU A 75 -14.20 -19.82 0.53
CA LEU A 75 -12.89 -20.19 1.03
C LEU A 75 -13.01 -21.09 2.26
N SER A 76 -12.31 -22.22 2.23
CA SER A 76 -11.97 -22.96 3.43
C SER A 76 -10.77 -22.28 4.08
N ILE A 77 -10.85 -21.95 5.36
CA ILE A 77 -9.83 -21.20 6.09
C ILE A 77 -9.40 -22.01 7.31
N SER A 78 -8.09 -22.18 7.49
CA SER A 78 -7.48 -22.83 8.65
C SER A 78 -6.49 -21.88 9.31
N TYR A 79 -6.63 -21.71 10.62
CA TYR A 79 -5.71 -20.92 11.45
C TYR A 79 -4.89 -21.86 12.32
N ASP A 80 -3.57 -21.70 12.30
CA ASP A 80 -2.66 -22.32 13.26
C ASP A 80 -2.13 -21.25 14.19
N GLU A 81 -2.69 -21.16 15.40
CA GLU A 81 -2.34 -20.11 16.37
C GLU A 81 -0.94 -20.30 16.96
N ASN A 82 -0.40 -21.52 16.94
CA ASN A 82 0.94 -21.80 17.48
C ASN A 82 2.02 -21.35 16.49
N ARG A 83 1.83 -21.67 15.20
CA ARG A 83 2.74 -21.24 14.13
C ARG A 83 2.41 -19.84 13.60
N LYS A 84 1.26 -19.27 13.99
CA LYS A 84 0.71 -18.01 13.49
C LYS A 84 0.62 -17.98 11.96
N THR A 85 -0.05 -19.00 11.41
CA THR A 85 -0.24 -19.15 9.97
C THR A 85 -1.71 -19.20 9.61
N VAL A 86 -2.05 -18.70 8.43
CA VAL A 86 -3.38 -18.81 7.83
C VAL A 86 -3.28 -19.53 6.50
N THR A 87 -3.97 -20.65 6.37
CA THR A 87 -4.07 -21.42 5.13
C THR A 87 -5.46 -21.27 4.57
N THR A 88 -5.57 -20.97 3.27
CA THR A 88 -6.86 -20.93 2.58
C THR A 88 -6.88 -21.84 1.38
N SER A 89 -8.04 -22.42 1.11
CA SER A 89 -8.29 -23.23 -0.08
C SER A 89 -9.62 -22.87 -0.71
N LEU A 90 -9.67 -22.88 -2.04
CA LEU A 90 -10.90 -22.70 -2.81
C LEU A 90 -11.31 -24.03 -3.44
N PHE A 91 -12.42 -24.59 -2.96
CA PHE A 91 -12.97 -25.89 -3.39
C PHE A 91 -11.97 -27.07 -3.37
N GLY A 92 -10.87 -26.98 -2.59
CA GLY A 92 -9.87 -28.04 -2.46
C GLY A 92 -8.86 -28.16 -3.62
N PHE A 93 -8.84 -27.23 -4.59
CA PHE A 93 -7.99 -27.33 -5.79
C PHE A 93 -6.73 -26.45 -5.77
N SER A 94 -6.74 -25.38 -4.96
CA SER A 94 -5.62 -24.47 -4.76
C SER A 94 -5.54 -24.19 -3.27
N GLU A 95 -4.34 -24.25 -2.71
CA GLU A 95 -4.07 -23.95 -1.31
C GLU A 95 -2.94 -22.94 -1.23
N THR A 96 -3.13 -21.89 -0.43
CA THR A 96 -2.13 -20.87 -0.17
C THR A 96 -2.03 -20.67 1.34
N THR A 97 -0.80 -20.61 1.86
CA THR A 97 -0.54 -20.30 3.27
C THR A 97 0.19 -18.96 3.37
N ALA A 98 -0.14 -18.18 4.38
CA ALA A 98 0.63 -17.02 4.79
C ALA A 98 1.05 -17.18 6.26
N SER A 99 2.28 -16.79 6.55
CA SER A 99 2.90 -16.92 7.86
C SER A 99 3.22 -15.55 8.46
N TYR A 100 2.92 -15.37 9.74
CA TYR A 100 3.36 -14.19 10.50
C TYR A 100 4.84 -14.33 10.85
N LEU A 101 5.61 -13.33 10.46
CA LEU A 101 7.04 -13.19 10.65
C LEU A 101 7.28 -12.06 11.68
N PRO A 102 7.85 -12.35 12.86
CA PRO A 102 8.09 -11.32 13.88
C PRO A 102 8.88 -10.12 13.33
N GLY A 103 8.35 -8.91 13.52
CA GLY A 103 8.95 -7.66 13.03
C GLY A 103 8.71 -7.34 11.56
N LEU A 104 8.17 -8.30 10.78
CA LEU A 104 7.90 -8.18 9.34
C LEU A 104 6.42 -8.36 8.97
N GLY A 105 5.56 -8.74 9.91
CA GLY A 105 4.14 -9.00 9.61
C GLY A 105 3.95 -10.28 8.81
N CYS A 106 2.90 -10.37 7.99
CA CYS A 106 2.57 -11.59 7.26
C CYS A 106 3.04 -11.60 5.81
N ALA A 107 3.58 -12.73 5.36
CA ALA A 107 3.94 -12.97 3.96
C ALA A 107 3.37 -14.30 3.46
N ILE A 108 3.03 -14.38 2.17
CA ILE A 108 2.61 -15.64 1.52
C ILE A 108 3.81 -16.59 1.42
N ASP A 109 3.59 -17.86 1.71
CA ASP A 109 4.62 -18.89 1.68
C ASP A 109 4.82 -19.47 0.27
N TYR A 110 6.09 -19.56 -0.13
CA TYR A 110 6.51 -20.17 -1.39
C TYR A 110 7.66 -21.14 -1.12
N ALA A 111 7.60 -22.31 -1.76
CA ALA A 111 8.67 -23.30 -1.68
C ALA A 111 10.01 -22.70 -2.17
N GLY A 112 11.07 -22.89 -1.40
CA GLY A 112 12.41 -22.35 -1.70
C GLY A 112 12.66 -20.94 -1.16
N PHE A 113 11.71 -20.33 -0.45
CA PHE A 113 11.82 -19.00 0.16
C PHE A 113 11.69 -19.06 1.69
N ASP A 114 12.34 -20.04 2.34
CA ASP A 114 12.14 -20.31 3.77
C ASP A 114 12.89 -19.34 4.71
N ALA A 115 13.89 -18.61 4.20
CA ALA A 115 14.82 -17.81 5.00
C ALA A 115 14.38 -16.34 5.18
N ARG A 116 13.16 -16.09 5.70
CA ARG A 116 12.57 -14.74 5.69
C ARG A 116 12.59 -13.95 6.99
N ALA A 117 12.83 -14.56 8.16
CA ALA A 117 12.61 -13.85 9.43
C ALA A 117 13.72 -14.03 10.49
N ALA A 118 14.82 -14.73 10.17
CA ALA A 118 15.85 -14.99 11.16
C ALA A 118 16.55 -13.69 11.60
N GLY A 119 16.40 -13.32 12.87
CA GLY A 119 17.15 -12.23 13.50
C GLY A 119 16.53 -10.84 13.41
N MET A 120 15.30 -10.69 12.89
CA MET A 120 14.58 -9.43 12.99
C MET A 120 13.90 -9.29 14.34
N THR A 121 14.09 -8.14 14.97
CA THR A 121 13.42 -7.81 16.24
C THR A 121 12.30 -6.82 15.96
N PRO A 122 11.11 -7.03 16.55
CA PRO A 122 10.08 -6.01 16.53
C PRO A 122 10.65 -4.66 16.98
N PRO A 123 10.22 -3.55 16.35
CA PRO A 123 10.63 -2.22 16.74
C PRO A 123 10.43 -1.96 18.24
N GLN A 124 11.40 -1.33 18.89
CA GLN A 124 11.19 -0.76 20.21
C GLN A 124 10.52 0.62 20.07
N THR A 125 9.46 0.84 20.84
CA THR A 125 8.63 2.05 20.78
C THR A 125 9.08 3.07 21.84
N ALA A 126 9.12 4.35 21.47
CA ALA A 126 9.39 5.46 22.37
C ALA A 126 8.07 6.04 22.92
N ALA A 127 7.32 5.24 23.69
CA ALA A 127 5.95 5.56 24.08
C ALA A 127 5.81 6.82 24.98
N GLY A 128 6.88 7.29 25.62
CA GLY A 128 6.82 8.34 26.66
C GLY A 128 6.93 9.79 26.19
N ALA A 129 7.30 10.05 24.93
CA ALA A 129 7.42 11.40 24.37
C ALA A 129 6.11 11.90 23.74
N ASP A 130 6.00 13.21 23.54
CA ASP A 130 4.90 13.82 22.78
C ASP A 130 4.97 13.42 21.31
N TRP A 131 3.81 13.27 20.67
CA TRP A 131 3.73 13.14 19.21
C TRP A 131 4.34 14.40 18.55
N PRO A 132 5.15 14.28 17.48
CA PRO A 132 5.42 13.06 16.71
C PRO A 132 6.52 12.14 17.24
N ALA A 133 7.34 12.57 18.20
CA ALA A 133 8.48 11.78 18.70
C ALA A 133 8.05 10.52 19.50
N GLY A 134 6.89 10.57 20.16
CA GLY A 134 6.28 9.46 20.88
C GLY A 134 4.77 9.42 20.72
N SER A 135 4.07 8.78 21.68
CA SER A 135 2.62 8.52 21.59
C SER A 135 1.76 9.46 22.43
N ARG A 136 2.34 10.36 23.22
CA ARG A 136 1.55 11.26 24.06
C ARG A 136 0.94 12.36 23.19
N VAL A 137 -0.38 12.52 23.30
CA VAL A 137 -1.14 13.58 22.63
C VAL A 137 -1.74 14.49 23.68
N ASN A 138 -1.89 15.77 23.35
CA ASN A 138 -2.57 16.73 24.21
C ASN A 138 -4.08 16.47 24.24
N ALA A 139 -4.77 17.11 25.18
CA ALA A 139 -6.23 17.07 25.22
C ALA A 139 -6.81 17.57 23.87
N PRO A 140 -7.76 16.84 23.28
CA PRO A 140 -8.28 17.20 21.96
C PRO A 140 -9.12 18.47 22.02
N ARG A 141 -9.15 19.20 20.91
CA ARG A 141 -10.11 20.28 20.68
C ARG A 141 -11.52 19.68 20.66
N GLN A 142 -12.32 20.00 21.67
CA GLN A 142 -13.60 19.34 21.92
C GLN A 142 -14.62 19.51 20.78
N ASP A 143 -14.63 20.68 20.14
CA ASP A 143 -15.45 20.99 18.97
C ASP A 143 -15.09 20.09 17.77
N ILE A 144 -13.80 19.94 17.50
CA ILE A 144 -13.31 19.09 16.40
C ILE A 144 -13.49 17.61 16.73
N GLN A 145 -13.26 17.22 17.99
CA GLN A 145 -13.46 15.84 18.46
C GLN A 145 -14.92 15.38 18.23
N GLN A 146 -15.90 16.20 18.63
CA GLN A 146 -17.31 15.92 18.40
C GLN A 146 -17.67 15.84 16.91
N LEU A 147 -17.06 16.69 16.09
CA LEU A 147 -17.21 16.62 14.63
C LEU A 147 -16.73 15.26 14.10
N LEU A 148 -15.54 14.79 14.51
CA LEU A 148 -14.98 13.53 14.00
C LEU A 148 -15.79 12.32 14.46
N GLU A 149 -16.28 12.33 15.70
CA GLU A 149 -17.18 11.30 16.22
C GLU A 149 -18.49 11.24 15.42
N SER A 150 -19.08 12.39 15.08
CA SER A 150 -20.26 12.47 14.23
C SER A 150 -19.98 11.94 12.82
N GLU A 151 -18.88 12.38 12.19
CA GLU A 151 -18.50 11.94 10.84
C GLU A 151 -18.27 10.43 10.78
N ILE A 152 -17.56 9.84 11.75
CA ILE A 152 -17.35 8.39 11.79
C ILE A 152 -18.68 7.64 11.97
N ALA A 153 -19.58 8.15 12.82
CA ALA A 153 -20.89 7.53 13.01
C ALA A 153 -21.74 7.58 11.73
N GLU A 154 -21.77 8.73 11.06
CA GLU A 154 -22.47 8.93 9.77
C GLU A 154 -21.87 8.05 8.67
N ASP A 155 -20.54 8.03 8.54
CA ASP A 155 -19.81 7.18 7.60
C ASP A 155 -20.17 5.71 7.77
N ASN A 156 -20.16 5.23 9.01
CA ASN A 156 -20.42 3.82 9.30
C ASN A 156 -21.89 3.45 9.14
N ALA A 157 -22.83 4.36 9.45
CA ALA A 157 -24.25 4.18 9.13
C ALA A 157 -24.49 4.10 7.61
N ALA A 158 -23.67 4.78 6.81
CA ALA A 158 -23.70 4.73 5.35
C ALA A 158 -22.89 3.57 4.74
N GLY A 159 -22.29 2.69 5.56
CA GLY A 159 -21.48 1.56 5.09
C GLY A 159 -20.12 1.97 4.51
N LEU A 160 -19.63 3.16 4.83
CA LEU A 160 -18.30 3.63 4.38
C LEU A 160 -17.17 3.01 5.20
N ASN A 161 -17.45 2.38 6.34
CA ASN A 161 -16.46 1.65 7.15
C ASN A 161 -15.24 2.51 7.53
N THR A 162 -15.45 3.72 8.03
CA THR A 162 -14.36 4.55 8.57
C THR A 162 -13.96 4.01 9.95
N ARG A 163 -12.67 3.67 10.08
CA ARG A 163 -12.08 3.05 11.28
C ARG A 163 -11.25 4.01 12.10
N ALA A 164 -10.58 4.93 11.43
CA ALA A 164 -9.82 5.99 12.09
C ALA A 164 -9.95 7.28 11.28
N LEU A 165 -10.19 8.38 11.98
CA LEU A 165 -10.13 9.74 11.44
C LEU A 165 -9.30 10.58 12.40
N LEU A 166 -8.24 11.20 11.91
CA LEU A 166 -7.29 11.96 12.73
C LEU A 166 -6.91 13.25 12.04
N ILE A 167 -6.79 14.32 12.81
CA ILE A 167 -6.30 15.62 12.34
C ILE A 167 -5.08 16.02 13.16
N ALA A 168 -3.98 16.27 12.47
CA ALA A 168 -2.83 16.97 13.02
C ALA A 168 -2.75 18.38 12.42
N ARG A 169 -2.50 19.37 13.26
CA ARG A 169 -2.36 20.78 12.85
C ARG A 169 -1.29 21.45 13.71
N HIS A 170 -0.46 22.29 13.09
CA HIS A 170 0.63 22.99 13.79
C HIS A 170 1.55 22.04 14.57
N GLY A 171 1.93 20.93 13.93
CA GLY A 171 2.84 19.94 14.52
C GLY A 171 2.27 19.14 15.71
N SER A 172 0.95 19.14 15.92
CA SER A 172 0.30 18.36 17.00
C SER A 172 -1.02 17.73 16.57
N ILE A 173 -1.40 16.60 17.17
CA ILE A 173 -2.73 15.99 16.97
C ILE A 173 -3.76 16.84 17.73
N VAL A 174 -4.78 17.33 17.01
CA VAL A 174 -5.84 18.17 17.58
C VAL A 174 -7.13 17.40 17.87
N ALA A 175 -7.39 16.32 17.13
CA ALA A 175 -8.50 15.41 17.35
C ALA A 175 -8.25 14.06 16.65
N GLU A 176 -8.80 12.99 17.21
CA GLU A 176 -8.78 11.66 16.61
C GLU A 176 -9.98 10.84 17.10
N SER A 177 -10.59 10.08 16.19
CA SER A 177 -11.73 9.23 16.50
C SER A 177 -11.58 7.87 15.83
N TYR A 178 -12.11 6.83 16.46
CA TYR A 178 -11.93 5.44 16.06
C TYR A 178 -13.24 4.65 16.15
N ALA A 179 -13.37 3.62 15.32
CA ALA A 179 -14.53 2.73 15.31
C ALA A 179 -14.14 1.29 14.92
N GLN A 180 -15.11 0.38 14.98
CA GLN A 180 -14.96 -1.03 14.59
C GLN A 180 -13.83 -1.74 15.34
N GLY A 181 -13.71 -1.49 16.66
CA GLY A 181 -12.72 -2.13 17.53
C GLY A 181 -11.27 -1.66 17.34
N VAL A 182 -11.04 -0.63 16.51
CA VAL A 182 -9.75 0.01 16.31
C VAL A 182 -9.51 1.06 17.40
N ASP A 183 -8.24 1.24 17.77
CA ASP A 183 -7.77 2.33 18.62
C ASP A 183 -6.52 3.03 18.06
N SER A 184 -6.00 3.99 18.82
CA SER A 184 -4.80 4.78 18.47
C SER A 184 -3.52 3.98 18.26
N THR A 185 -3.50 2.72 18.68
CA THR A 185 -2.34 1.82 18.58
C THR A 185 -2.50 0.75 17.50
N THR A 186 -3.69 0.61 16.92
CA THR A 186 -4.00 -0.46 15.96
C THR A 186 -3.34 -0.18 14.61
N PRO A 187 -2.42 -1.04 14.12
CA PRO A 187 -1.85 -0.88 12.78
C PRO A 187 -2.87 -1.25 11.71
N LEU A 188 -3.21 -0.30 10.81
CA LEU A 188 -4.15 -0.51 9.72
C LEU A 188 -3.45 -0.51 8.37
N LEU A 189 -3.95 -1.35 7.45
CA LEU A 189 -3.44 -1.49 6.09
C LEU A 189 -3.62 -0.20 5.28
N GLY A 190 -2.53 0.42 4.83
CA GLY A 190 -2.59 1.62 4.00
C GLY A 190 -2.75 1.36 2.49
N TRP A 191 -2.62 0.11 2.04
CA TRP A 191 -2.59 -0.22 0.61
C TRP A 191 -1.57 0.67 -0.12
N SER A 192 -2.00 1.36 -1.19
CA SER A 192 -1.16 2.20 -2.02
C SER A 192 -0.54 3.41 -1.34
N MET A 193 -0.94 3.77 -0.11
CA MET A 193 -0.22 4.79 0.66
C MET A 193 1.23 4.37 0.96
N SER A 194 1.52 3.07 0.95
CA SER A 194 2.88 2.52 1.09
C SER A 194 3.86 3.05 0.02
N LYS A 195 3.34 3.45 -1.15
CA LYS A 195 4.15 3.99 -2.25
C LYS A 195 4.80 5.31 -1.85
N SER A 196 4.06 6.17 -1.16
CA SER A 196 4.54 7.46 -0.68
C SER A 196 5.63 7.29 0.39
N LEU A 197 5.51 6.29 1.27
CA LEU A 197 6.60 5.92 2.20
C LEU A 197 7.83 5.41 1.44
N SER A 198 7.64 4.53 0.46
CA SER A 198 8.74 4.00 -0.36
C SER A 198 9.48 5.12 -1.09
N SER A 199 8.75 6.11 -1.61
CA SER A 199 9.31 7.32 -2.20
C SER A 199 10.18 8.10 -1.21
N ILE A 200 9.70 8.32 0.02
CA ILE A 200 10.47 8.95 1.10
C ILE A 200 11.75 8.17 1.40
N MET A 201 11.70 6.83 1.41
CA MET A 201 12.89 5.99 1.62
C MET A 201 13.96 6.22 0.55
N LEU A 202 13.57 6.34 -0.72
CA LEU A 202 14.51 6.66 -1.80
C LEU A 202 15.01 8.12 -1.71
N GLY A 203 14.12 9.05 -1.32
CA GLY A 203 14.50 10.43 -1.02
C GLY A 203 15.54 10.52 0.10
N ASN A 204 15.45 9.65 1.12
CA ASN A 204 16.41 9.56 2.21
C ASN A 204 17.76 9.04 1.73
N LEU A 205 17.78 8.00 0.90
CA LEU A 205 19.01 7.51 0.27
C LEU A 205 19.66 8.61 -0.58
N ALA A 206 18.88 9.37 -1.35
CA ALA A 206 19.38 10.48 -2.15
C ALA A 206 19.94 11.62 -1.27
N TYR A 207 19.24 11.98 -0.20
CA TYR A 207 19.72 12.95 0.78
C TYR A 207 21.06 12.54 1.43
N ARG A 208 21.24 11.23 1.67
CA ARG A 208 22.48 10.64 2.20
C ARG A 208 23.57 10.41 1.15
N GLY A 209 23.33 10.77 -0.12
CA GLY A 209 24.28 10.59 -1.21
C GLY A 209 24.47 9.14 -1.67
N LEU A 210 23.54 8.23 -1.31
CA LEU A 210 23.57 6.81 -1.65
C LEU A 210 22.82 6.50 -2.96
N LEU A 211 22.02 7.45 -3.46
CA LEU A 211 21.20 7.26 -4.65
C LEU A 211 21.11 8.54 -5.48
N ASP A 212 21.33 8.45 -6.78
CA ASP A 212 21.02 9.52 -7.73
C ASP A 212 19.69 9.23 -8.41
N LEU A 213 18.67 10.04 -8.14
CA LEU A 213 17.33 9.85 -8.70
C LEU A 213 17.26 10.12 -10.21
N THR A 214 18.25 10.80 -10.78
CA THR A 214 18.31 11.05 -12.23
C THR A 214 18.94 9.90 -13.01
N ALA A 215 19.66 9.00 -12.31
CA ALA A 215 20.28 7.84 -12.91
C ALA A 215 19.26 6.75 -13.27
N THR A 216 19.71 5.81 -14.09
CA THR A 216 18.98 4.57 -14.38
C THR A 216 19.16 3.60 -13.20
N PRO A 217 18.20 2.71 -12.92
CA PRO A 217 18.26 1.83 -11.75
C PRO A 217 19.28 0.68 -11.89
N GLY A 218 19.90 0.52 -13.06
CA GLY A 218 20.96 -0.46 -13.29
C GLY A 218 20.49 -1.92 -13.31
N PHE A 219 19.20 -2.19 -13.59
CA PHE A 219 18.69 -3.55 -13.67
C PHE A 219 19.29 -4.31 -14.88
N PRO A 220 19.96 -5.47 -14.67
CA PRO A 220 20.55 -6.24 -15.76
C PRO A 220 19.56 -6.63 -16.86
N GLU A 221 18.32 -6.92 -16.50
CA GLU A 221 17.24 -7.33 -17.39
C GLU A 221 16.88 -6.25 -18.42
N TRP A 222 17.22 -4.99 -18.16
CA TRP A 222 16.87 -3.84 -19.00
C TRP A 222 18.03 -3.38 -19.87
N ALA A 223 19.25 -3.85 -19.61
CA ALA A 223 20.48 -3.34 -20.23
C ALA A 223 20.51 -3.47 -21.76
N ALA A 224 19.73 -4.39 -22.33
CA ALA A 224 19.75 -4.72 -23.75
C ALA A 224 18.57 -4.14 -24.55
N ASP A 225 17.66 -3.38 -23.95
CA ASP A 225 16.50 -2.80 -24.65
C ASP A 225 16.14 -1.38 -24.18
N GLY A 226 15.03 -0.85 -24.69
CA GLY A 226 14.59 0.53 -24.42
C GLY A 226 14.37 0.84 -22.94
N ARG A 227 14.19 -0.18 -22.08
CA ARG A 227 14.04 0.00 -20.63
C ARG A 227 15.33 0.51 -19.97
N ALA A 228 16.48 0.35 -20.61
CA ALA A 228 17.74 0.96 -20.17
C ALA A 228 17.67 2.49 -20.04
N ALA A 229 16.71 3.15 -20.71
CA ALA A 229 16.52 4.60 -20.64
C ALA A 229 15.62 5.04 -19.46
N ILE A 230 15.00 4.12 -18.73
CA ILE A 230 14.14 4.45 -17.58
C ILE A 230 15.03 4.99 -16.45
N SER A 231 14.80 6.24 -16.04
CA SER A 231 15.41 6.80 -14.83
C SER A 231 14.61 6.45 -13.57
N ILE A 232 15.25 6.52 -12.40
CA ILE A 232 14.56 6.38 -11.11
C ILE A 232 13.49 7.47 -10.96
N ARG A 233 13.75 8.69 -11.45
CA ARG A 233 12.76 9.77 -11.53
C ARG A 233 11.54 9.40 -12.38
N ASN A 234 11.70 8.65 -13.47
CA ASN A 234 10.55 8.17 -14.25
C ASN A 234 9.68 7.22 -13.41
N LEU A 235 10.30 6.28 -12.69
CA LEU A 235 9.58 5.37 -11.79
C LEU A 235 8.87 6.15 -10.67
N LEU A 236 9.53 7.13 -10.05
CA LEU A 236 8.93 7.96 -9.00
C LEU A 236 7.72 8.76 -9.50
N ASN A 237 7.74 9.23 -10.75
CA ASN A 237 6.61 9.92 -11.37
C ASN A 237 5.58 8.99 -12.03
N MET A 238 5.79 7.67 -12.00
CA MET A 238 4.97 6.67 -12.73
C MET A 238 4.87 6.97 -14.23
N THR A 239 6.00 7.39 -14.79
CA THR A 239 6.17 7.68 -16.23
C THR A 239 7.20 6.75 -16.87
N ASP A 240 7.46 5.58 -16.28
CA ASP A 240 8.47 4.63 -16.77
C ASP A 240 8.11 3.97 -18.10
N GLY A 241 6.82 3.96 -18.47
CA GLY A 241 6.34 3.45 -19.76
C GLY A 241 6.19 1.93 -19.83
N LEU A 242 6.30 1.21 -18.71
CA LEU A 242 6.07 -0.23 -18.67
C LEU A 242 4.60 -0.58 -18.93
N ASP A 243 4.39 -1.67 -19.66
CA ASP A 243 3.06 -2.26 -19.91
C ASP A 243 2.60 -3.05 -18.68
N PHE A 244 2.01 -2.33 -17.72
CA PHE A 244 1.49 -2.89 -16.47
C PHE A 244 0.00 -2.61 -16.32
N SER A 245 -0.80 -3.67 -16.14
CA SER A 245 -2.25 -3.57 -15.85
C SER A 245 -2.51 -3.40 -14.35
N GLU A 246 -2.92 -2.20 -13.94
CA GLU A 246 -3.33 -1.88 -12.56
C GLU A 246 -4.79 -2.26 -12.25
N ARG A 247 -5.44 -3.00 -13.14
CA ARG A 247 -6.77 -3.55 -12.89
C ARG A 247 -6.67 -4.68 -11.86
N TYR A 248 -7.72 -4.88 -11.07
CA TYR A 248 -7.75 -5.85 -9.97
C TYR A 248 -8.57 -7.10 -10.28
N ASP A 249 -8.76 -7.45 -11.56
CA ASP A 249 -9.38 -8.72 -11.90
C ASP A 249 -8.35 -9.85 -11.79
N PRO A 250 -8.77 -11.07 -11.44
CA PRO A 250 -7.94 -12.26 -11.60
C PRO A 250 -7.26 -12.34 -12.98
N GLY A 251 -5.93 -12.45 -12.95
CA GLY A 251 -5.10 -12.57 -14.15
C GLY A 251 -4.54 -11.25 -14.66
N ASP A 252 -5.00 -10.10 -14.13
CA ASP A 252 -4.29 -8.84 -14.30
C ASP A 252 -2.98 -8.83 -13.51
N ASP A 253 -2.09 -7.93 -13.91
CA ASP A 253 -0.74 -7.85 -13.36
C ASP A 253 -0.74 -7.51 -11.87
N SER A 254 -1.63 -6.61 -11.42
CA SER A 254 -1.72 -6.25 -10.01
C SER A 254 -2.08 -7.45 -9.12
N THR A 255 -3.05 -8.27 -9.51
CA THR A 255 -3.49 -9.42 -8.71
C THR A 255 -2.50 -10.57 -8.79
N ALA A 256 -1.92 -10.82 -9.97
CA ALA A 256 -0.88 -11.81 -10.15
C ALA A 256 0.35 -11.46 -9.28
N MET A 257 0.81 -10.21 -9.36
CA MET A 257 1.98 -9.72 -8.63
C MET A 257 1.79 -9.77 -7.11
N LEU A 258 0.63 -9.36 -6.61
CA LEU A 258 0.40 -9.28 -5.16
C LEU A 258 0.16 -10.64 -4.49
N PHE A 259 -0.45 -11.59 -5.21
CA PHE A 259 -1.03 -12.77 -4.57
C PHE A 259 -0.52 -14.11 -5.10
N THR A 260 0.18 -14.15 -6.24
CA THR A 260 0.47 -15.42 -6.93
C THR A 260 1.95 -15.66 -7.24
N VAL A 261 2.83 -14.67 -7.01
CA VAL A 261 4.26 -14.77 -7.30
C VAL A 261 5.11 -14.53 -6.05
N PRO A 262 6.28 -15.19 -5.92
CA PRO A 262 7.15 -15.05 -4.75
C PRO A 262 7.88 -13.70 -4.70
N SER A 263 8.10 -13.06 -5.85
CA SER A 263 8.78 -11.78 -5.95
C SER A 263 7.99 -10.84 -6.85
N ALA A 264 7.47 -9.77 -6.25
CA ALA A 264 6.70 -8.77 -6.96
C ALA A 264 7.59 -8.00 -7.97
N SER A 265 8.78 -7.61 -7.54
CA SER A 265 9.73 -6.89 -8.39
C SER A 265 10.23 -7.74 -9.56
N ALA A 266 10.54 -9.03 -9.35
CA ALA A 266 10.97 -9.93 -10.44
C ALA A 266 9.87 -10.19 -11.47
N TYR A 267 8.60 -10.13 -11.07
CA TYR A 267 7.47 -10.17 -11.99
C TYR A 267 7.44 -8.93 -12.89
N VAL A 268 7.61 -7.74 -12.30
CA VAL A 268 7.54 -6.46 -13.00
C VAL A 268 8.76 -6.22 -13.89
N LEU A 269 9.96 -6.66 -13.49
CA LEU A 269 11.19 -6.54 -14.28
C LEU A 269 11.06 -7.12 -15.70
N LYS A 270 10.14 -8.07 -15.90
CA LYS A 270 9.89 -8.74 -17.19
C LYS A 270 8.89 -7.99 -18.08
N LYS A 271 8.25 -6.93 -17.58
CA LYS A 271 7.25 -6.18 -18.36
C LYS A 271 7.93 -5.42 -19.50
N PRO A 272 7.35 -5.48 -20.72
CA PRO A 272 7.87 -4.71 -21.85
C PRO A 272 7.50 -3.22 -21.71
N LEU A 273 8.08 -2.38 -22.56
CA LEU A 273 7.60 -1.00 -22.72
C LEU A 273 6.32 -0.98 -23.57
N ALA A 274 5.33 -0.23 -23.10
CA ALA A 274 4.20 0.24 -23.90
C ALA A 274 4.43 1.65 -24.44
N HIS A 275 5.20 2.48 -23.72
CA HIS A 275 5.47 3.87 -24.07
C HIS A 275 6.95 4.23 -23.87
N PRO A 276 7.47 5.27 -24.54
CA PRO A 276 8.78 5.82 -24.21
C PRO A 276 8.84 6.33 -22.75
N PRO A 277 9.95 6.12 -22.02
CA PRO A 277 10.08 6.65 -20.66
C PRO A 277 9.93 8.17 -20.62
N GLY A 278 9.15 8.66 -19.66
CA GLY A 278 8.89 10.07 -19.39
C GLY A 278 7.70 10.67 -20.13
N THR A 279 7.08 9.97 -21.09
CA THR A 279 6.04 10.58 -21.95
C THR A 279 4.61 10.28 -21.49
N TRP A 280 4.40 9.16 -20.81
CA TRP A 280 3.06 8.69 -20.45
C TRP A 280 2.97 8.31 -18.97
N PHE A 281 2.00 8.88 -18.25
CA PHE A 281 1.68 8.49 -16.89
C PHE A 281 0.85 7.21 -16.90
N ASN A 282 1.29 6.19 -16.16
CA ASN A 282 0.56 4.97 -15.89
C ASN A 282 0.65 4.63 -14.40
N TYR A 283 -0.44 4.81 -13.66
CA TYR A 283 -0.46 4.48 -12.24
C TYR A 283 -0.20 2.98 -12.02
N SER A 284 0.89 2.61 -11.34
CA SER A 284 1.36 1.22 -11.27
C SER A 284 1.92 0.81 -9.90
N SER A 285 1.30 -0.19 -9.29
CA SER A 285 1.83 -0.97 -8.16
C SER A 285 3.07 -1.77 -8.56
N GLY A 286 3.20 -2.12 -9.83
CA GLY A 286 4.41 -2.73 -10.38
C GLY A 286 5.61 -1.79 -10.28
N THR A 287 5.47 -0.57 -10.78
CA THR A 287 6.49 0.48 -10.69
C THR A 287 6.93 0.73 -9.24
N ALA A 288 5.98 0.80 -8.30
CA ALA A 288 6.30 0.95 -6.89
C ALA A 288 7.10 -0.24 -6.31
N SER A 289 6.85 -1.46 -6.79
CA SER A 289 7.61 -2.64 -6.38
C SER A 289 9.05 -2.62 -6.90
N LEU A 290 9.30 -1.97 -8.05
CA LEU A 290 10.66 -1.71 -8.53
C LEU A 290 11.38 -0.64 -7.71
N LEU A 291 10.68 0.38 -7.22
CA LEU A 291 11.24 1.35 -6.26
C LEU A 291 11.69 0.66 -4.97
N SER A 292 10.90 -0.28 -4.44
CA SER A 292 11.33 -1.12 -3.31
C SER A 292 12.58 -1.95 -3.62
N LEU A 293 12.70 -2.49 -4.84
CA LEU A 293 13.89 -3.23 -5.26
C LEU A 293 15.13 -2.32 -5.33
N ILE A 294 14.98 -1.09 -5.81
CA ILE A 294 16.07 -0.09 -5.82
C ILE A 294 16.54 0.18 -4.38
N TYR A 295 15.61 0.39 -3.46
CA TYR A 295 15.94 0.56 -2.04
C TYR A 295 16.68 -0.68 -1.49
N PHE A 296 16.16 -1.88 -1.76
CA PHE A 296 16.77 -3.14 -1.33
C PHE A 296 18.21 -3.29 -1.84
N ASN A 297 18.45 -3.02 -3.13
CA ASN A 297 19.78 -3.11 -3.73
C ASN A 297 20.74 -2.04 -3.15
N SER A 298 20.26 -0.81 -3.01
CA SER A 298 21.05 0.33 -2.52
C SER A 298 21.45 0.20 -1.05
N THR A 299 20.72 -0.61 -0.28
CA THR A 299 20.98 -0.88 1.14
C THR A 299 21.72 -2.20 1.38
N GLY A 300 22.22 -2.84 0.32
CA GLY A 300 23.11 -4.01 0.40
C GLY A 300 22.53 -5.31 -0.14
N GLY A 301 21.35 -5.29 -0.77
CA GLY A 301 20.80 -6.44 -1.50
C GLY A 301 20.42 -7.62 -0.61
N THR A 302 20.18 -7.38 0.68
CA THR A 302 19.72 -8.40 1.61
C THR A 302 18.63 -7.84 2.51
N LEU A 303 17.69 -8.70 2.89
CA LEU A 303 16.57 -8.34 3.75
C LEU A 303 17.04 -7.80 5.12
N SER A 304 18.10 -8.38 5.71
CA SER A 304 18.64 -7.88 6.98
C SER A 304 19.24 -6.48 6.87
N ALA A 305 19.90 -6.17 5.76
CA ALA A 305 20.52 -4.86 5.56
C ALA A 305 19.48 -3.78 5.23
N SER A 306 18.52 -4.09 4.36
CA SER A 306 17.42 -3.16 4.02
C SER A 306 16.50 -2.89 5.20
N TYR A 307 16.22 -3.90 6.02
CA TYR A 307 15.45 -3.75 7.25
C TYR A 307 16.21 -2.90 8.28
N ARG A 308 17.51 -3.14 8.48
CA ARG A 308 18.32 -2.31 9.37
C ARG A 308 18.33 -0.85 8.92
N ASP A 309 18.54 -0.60 7.63
CA ASP A 309 18.52 0.77 7.10
C ASP A 309 17.15 1.43 7.31
N PHE A 310 16.06 0.68 7.10
CA PHE A 310 14.70 1.17 7.35
C PHE A 310 14.51 1.51 8.83
N MET A 311 14.94 0.64 9.74
CA MET A 311 14.83 0.87 11.17
C MET A 311 15.63 2.09 11.64
N ASP A 312 16.85 2.25 11.13
CA ASP A 312 17.79 3.26 11.59
C ASP A 312 17.52 4.65 10.97
N ASN A 313 17.12 4.70 9.71
CA ASN A 313 17.03 5.96 8.94
C ASN A 313 15.60 6.40 8.63
N ILE A 314 14.60 5.53 8.86
CA ILE A 314 13.19 5.82 8.57
C ILE A 314 12.34 5.61 9.82
N TYR A 315 12.26 4.39 10.35
CA TYR A 315 11.35 4.02 11.43
C TYR A 315 11.57 4.85 12.71
N ARG A 316 12.79 4.82 13.25
CA ARG A 316 13.12 5.54 14.49
C ARG A 316 13.14 7.05 14.29
N PRO A 317 13.76 7.62 13.23
CA PRO A 317 13.72 9.06 12.97
C PRO A 317 12.30 9.61 12.80
N MET A 318 11.42 8.87 12.12
CA MET A 318 10.01 9.24 11.99
C MET A 318 9.27 9.21 13.33
N GLY A 319 9.75 8.41 14.28
CA GLY A 319 9.09 8.17 15.55
C GLY A 319 7.92 7.20 15.42
N PHE A 320 7.96 6.26 14.48
CA PHE A 320 6.93 5.22 14.36
C PHE A 320 6.83 4.38 15.63
N GLN A 321 5.59 4.02 16.00
CA GLN A 321 5.30 3.27 17.23
C GLN A 321 4.57 1.97 16.92
N ASN A 322 3.57 2.02 16.03
CA ASN A 322 2.68 0.92 15.73
C ASN A 322 2.62 0.71 14.23
N ALA A 323 3.78 0.42 13.65
CA ALA A 323 3.93 0.23 12.22
C ALA A 323 4.72 -1.04 11.89
N VAL A 324 4.33 -1.70 10.80
CA VAL A 324 4.94 -2.89 10.23
C VAL A 324 4.99 -2.74 8.72
N PHE A 325 6.16 -2.97 8.13
CA PHE A 325 6.34 -2.99 6.68
C PHE A 325 6.59 -4.42 6.22
N GLU A 326 5.61 -5.01 5.57
CA GLU A 326 5.70 -6.39 5.13
C GLU A 326 6.53 -6.55 3.86
N VAL A 327 7.02 -7.76 3.66
CA VAL A 327 7.90 -8.15 2.55
C VAL A 327 7.26 -9.26 1.73
N ASP A 328 7.67 -9.39 0.46
CA ASP A 328 7.35 -10.58 -0.33
C ASP A 328 8.26 -11.77 0.03
N ALA A 329 8.11 -12.88 -0.68
CA ALA A 329 8.90 -14.06 -0.39
C ALA A 329 10.39 -13.86 -0.67
N SER A 330 10.76 -12.93 -1.57
CA SER A 330 12.16 -12.58 -1.84
C SER A 330 12.79 -11.68 -0.76
N GLY A 331 12.01 -11.19 0.20
CA GLY A 331 12.48 -10.30 1.26
C GLY A 331 12.55 -8.83 0.83
N VAL A 332 11.95 -8.46 -0.30
CA VAL A 332 11.81 -7.06 -0.71
C VAL A 332 10.54 -6.50 -0.07
N PHE A 333 10.60 -5.27 0.45
CA PHE A 333 9.43 -4.60 1.00
C PHE A 333 8.32 -4.48 -0.04
N MET A 334 7.09 -4.81 0.36
CA MET A 334 5.90 -4.70 -0.48
C MET A 334 5.40 -3.25 -0.54
N GLY A 335 6.28 -2.37 -1.03
CA GLY A 335 6.11 -0.91 -1.04
C GLY A 335 5.01 -0.40 -1.95
N SER A 336 4.43 -1.27 -2.77
CA SER A 336 3.21 -0.97 -3.48
C SER A 336 1.96 -0.96 -2.58
N SER A 337 1.95 -1.72 -1.47
CA SER A 337 0.70 -2.07 -0.76
C SER A 337 0.77 -2.32 0.74
N TYR A 338 1.82 -2.96 1.29
CA TYR A 338 1.73 -3.60 2.61
C TYR A 338 2.56 -2.92 3.71
N PHE A 339 2.36 -1.61 3.85
CA PHE A 339 2.65 -0.90 5.09
C PHE A 339 1.39 -0.82 5.95
N TYR A 340 1.51 -1.31 7.18
CA TYR A 340 0.48 -1.26 8.21
C TYR A 340 0.94 -0.28 9.27
N ALA A 341 0.10 0.68 9.62
CA ALA A 341 0.46 1.69 10.60
C ALA A 341 -0.78 2.24 11.31
N SER A 342 -0.62 2.66 12.56
CA SER A 342 -1.67 3.41 13.25
C SER A 342 -1.98 4.73 12.55
N ALA A 343 -3.16 5.30 12.80
CA ALA A 343 -3.51 6.62 12.24
C ALA A 343 -2.47 7.70 12.61
N ARG A 344 -1.92 7.63 13.82
CA ARG A 344 -0.87 8.55 14.29
C ARG A 344 0.46 8.35 13.58
N ASP A 345 0.78 7.13 13.18
CA ASP A 345 2.00 6.82 12.40
C ASP A 345 1.84 7.24 10.94
N TRP A 346 0.67 7.02 10.34
CA TRP A 346 0.35 7.60 9.04
C TRP A 346 0.41 9.13 9.02
N ALA A 347 -0.03 9.78 10.11
CA ALA A 347 0.04 11.24 10.26
C ALA A 347 1.49 11.75 10.25
N ARG A 348 2.45 10.99 10.78
CA ARG A 348 3.89 11.37 10.75
C ARG A 348 4.44 11.44 9.34
N ILE A 349 4.00 10.55 8.46
CA ILE A 349 4.38 10.59 7.03
C ILE A 349 3.89 11.90 6.41
N GLY A 350 2.65 12.30 6.71
CA GLY A 350 2.11 13.60 6.29
C GLY A 350 2.87 14.78 6.91
N GLN A 351 3.18 14.72 8.20
CA GLN A 351 3.87 15.79 8.93
C GLN A 351 5.29 16.00 8.39
N LEU A 352 6.04 14.94 8.08
CA LEU A 352 7.35 15.05 7.43
C LEU A 352 7.26 15.88 6.13
N MET A 353 6.25 15.60 5.31
CA MET A 353 6.06 16.30 4.04
C MET A 353 5.60 17.74 4.24
N LEU A 354 4.77 17.98 5.26
CA LEU A 354 4.29 19.30 5.65
C LEU A 354 5.45 20.20 6.11
N ASP A 355 6.40 19.64 6.87
CA ASP A 355 7.55 20.32 7.46
C ASP A 355 8.81 20.28 6.55
N ASP A 356 8.61 20.26 5.22
CA ASP A 356 9.68 20.33 4.21
C ASP A 356 10.80 19.29 4.44
N GLY A 357 10.44 18.08 4.87
CA GLY A 357 11.36 16.95 5.05
C GLY A 357 12.02 16.86 6.42
N VAL A 358 11.53 17.60 7.41
CA VAL A 358 11.99 17.57 8.81
C VAL A 358 10.89 16.96 9.69
N ILE A 359 11.27 16.09 10.62
CA ILE A 359 10.38 15.62 11.69
C ILE A 359 11.23 15.29 12.92
N ASN A 360 10.74 15.54 14.13
CA ASN A 360 11.49 15.30 15.38
C ASN A 360 12.88 15.97 15.38
N ASP A 361 12.96 17.20 14.88
CA ASP A 361 14.22 17.96 14.68
C ASP A 361 15.26 17.27 13.78
N GLN A 362 14.85 16.26 13.01
CA GLN A 362 15.71 15.51 12.09
C GLN A 362 15.24 15.67 10.65
N ARG A 363 16.18 16.01 9.76
CA ARG A 363 15.93 16.04 8.33
C ARG A 363 16.09 14.65 7.73
N LEU A 364 15.01 14.05 7.24
CA LEU A 364 15.04 12.74 6.58
C LEU A 364 15.21 12.86 5.07
N VAL A 365 14.71 13.93 4.47
CA VAL A 365 14.80 14.21 3.04
C VAL A 365 15.11 15.70 2.82
N SER A 366 15.71 16.05 1.68
CA SER A 366 15.98 17.46 1.37
C SER A 366 14.68 18.21 1.03
N GLY A 367 14.59 19.49 1.38
CA GLY A 367 13.44 20.30 1.00
C GLY A 367 13.28 20.44 -0.52
N SER A 368 14.39 20.38 -1.27
CA SER A 368 14.32 20.30 -2.74
C SER A 368 13.63 19.02 -3.22
N TRP A 369 13.87 17.89 -2.55
CA TRP A 369 13.18 16.65 -2.86
C TRP A 369 11.69 16.74 -2.53
N VAL A 370 11.29 17.36 -1.41
CA VAL A 370 9.86 17.54 -1.07
C VAL A 370 9.14 18.41 -2.10
N ARG A 371 9.78 19.50 -2.55
CA ARG A 371 9.24 20.34 -3.62
C ARG A 371 9.10 19.58 -4.93
N GLU A 372 10.08 18.77 -5.29
CA GLU A 372 10.01 17.93 -6.50
C GLU A 372 8.92 16.86 -6.37
N ALA A 373 8.82 16.21 -5.21
CA ALA A 373 7.82 15.20 -4.91
C ALA A 373 6.37 15.73 -4.99
N THR A 374 6.18 17.03 -4.81
CA THR A 374 4.89 17.73 -4.84
C THR A 374 4.72 18.62 -6.08
N THR A 375 5.57 18.42 -7.09
CA THR A 375 5.48 19.09 -8.40
C THR A 375 4.80 18.15 -9.41
N PRO A 376 3.85 18.66 -10.23
CA PRO A 376 3.23 17.89 -11.31
C PRO A 376 4.25 17.25 -12.25
N ASN A 377 4.01 16.01 -12.66
CA ASN A 377 4.83 15.35 -13.67
C ASN A 377 4.64 16.00 -15.06
N SER A 378 5.51 15.62 -16.00
CA SER A 378 5.54 16.19 -17.35
C SER A 378 4.91 15.31 -18.43
N SER A 379 4.14 14.29 -18.05
CA SER A 379 3.49 13.37 -19.00
C SER A 379 2.46 14.08 -19.88
N GLU A 380 2.08 13.43 -20.97
CA GLU A 380 1.13 13.98 -21.94
C GLU A 380 -0.34 13.85 -21.49
N ASN A 381 -0.65 12.93 -20.57
CA ASN A 381 -2.01 12.52 -20.25
C ASN A 381 -2.52 12.95 -18.86
N GLU A 382 -1.79 12.68 -17.77
CA GLU A 382 -2.22 13.00 -16.40
C GLU A 382 -1.03 13.52 -15.58
N LYS A 383 -1.06 14.82 -15.26
CA LYS A 383 0.07 15.55 -14.67
C LYS A 383 -0.05 15.72 -13.17
N ALA A 384 -1.25 15.61 -12.58
CA ALA A 384 -1.48 15.82 -11.15
C ALA A 384 -1.01 14.62 -10.28
N TYR A 385 0.26 14.26 -10.45
CA TYR A 385 0.98 13.22 -9.71
C TYR A 385 2.47 13.60 -9.65
N GLY A 386 3.09 13.47 -8.47
CA GLY A 386 4.51 13.70 -8.24
C GLY A 386 5.25 12.43 -7.83
N PHE A 387 6.22 12.52 -6.91
CA PHE A 387 6.99 11.35 -6.46
C PHE A 387 6.19 10.42 -5.57
N GLN A 388 5.30 9.64 -6.17
CA GLN A 388 4.35 8.75 -5.50
C GLN A 388 3.29 9.45 -4.65
N TRP A 389 2.94 10.70 -5.00
CA TRP A 389 1.94 11.53 -4.33
C TRP A 389 0.90 12.04 -5.33
N TRP A 390 -0.37 11.90 -4.99
CA TRP A 390 -1.46 12.51 -5.75
C TRP A 390 -1.52 14.00 -5.45
N LEU A 391 -1.57 14.83 -6.49
CA LEU A 391 -1.58 16.28 -6.32
C LEU A 391 -2.97 16.83 -6.58
N ASN A 392 -3.34 17.90 -5.87
CA ASN A 392 -4.57 18.62 -6.18
C ASN A 392 -4.46 19.39 -7.50
N ARG A 393 -3.27 19.90 -7.81
CA ARG A 393 -2.95 20.67 -9.03
C ARG A 393 -2.17 19.88 -10.06
N GLY A 394 -2.17 20.36 -11.30
CA GLY A 394 -1.32 19.85 -12.39
C GLY A 394 -2.10 19.61 -13.69
N ASP A 395 -3.36 19.21 -13.56
CA ASP A 395 -4.27 19.01 -14.69
C ASP A 395 -5.14 20.25 -14.94
N ALA A 396 -6.03 20.17 -15.93
CA ALA A 396 -6.92 21.27 -16.33
C ALA A 396 -7.89 21.72 -15.22
N ARG A 397 -8.14 20.87 -14.22
CA ARG A 397 -8.98 21.15 -13.05
C ARG A 397 -8.30 20.60 -11.81
N LEU A 398 -8.64 21.20 -10.66
CA LEU A 398 -8.24 20.65 -9.36
C LEU A 398 -8.88 19.28 -9.15
N ARG A 399 -8.10 18.34 -8.59
CA ARG A 399 -8.55 16.99 -8.24
C ARG A 399 -9.58 17.01 -7.10
N TRP A 400 -9.38 17.92 -6.15
CA TRP A 400 -10.23 18.22 -5.00
C TRP A 400 -10.51 19.73 -4.98
N PRO A 401 -11.53 20.19 -5.72
CA PRO A 401 -11.78 21.62 -5.91
C PRO A 401 -12.26 22.36 -4.65
N ASP A 402 -12.73 21.64 -3.63
CA ASP A 402 -13.15 22.25 -2.35
C ASP A 402 -11.98 22.33 -1.35
N LEU A 403 -10.80 21.79 -1.72
CA LEU A 403 -9.59 21.85 -0.92
C LEU A 403 -8.60 22.86 -1.50
N PRO A 404 -7.68 23.42 -0.69
CA PRO A 404 -6.65 24.33 -1.19
C PRO A 404 -5.83 23.73 -2.33
N GLU A 405 -5.45 24.56 -3.31
CA GLU A 405 -4.70 24.14 -4.50
C GLU A 405 -3.39 23.41 -4.18
N GLN A 406 -2.74 23.77 -3.07
CA GLN A 406 -1.48 23.17 -2.64
C GLN A 406 -1.65 21.83 -1.93
N ALA A 407 -2.88 21.33 -1.76
CA ALA A 407 -3.11 20.04 -1.14
C ALA A 407 -2.54 18.89 -1.99
N PHE A 408 -2.08 17.84 -1.31
CA PHE A 408 -1.63 16.60 -1.94
C PHE A 408 -1.88 15.43 -0.99
N ALA A 409 -1.95 14.21 -1.51
CA ALA A 409 -2.29 13.05 -0.69
C ALA A 409 -1.57 11.76 -1.08
N ALA A 410 -1.29 10.94 -0.07
CA ALA A 410 -1.13 9.51 -0.25
C ALA A 410 -2.53 8.88 -0.24
N GLN A 411 -2.81 8.01 -1.22
CA GLN A 411 -4.12 7.33 -1.34
C GLN A 411 -3.95 5.83 -1.42
N GLY A 412 -4.85 5.11 -0.77
CA GLY A 412 -4.89 3.65 -0.72
C GLY A 412 -6.22 3.08 -1.19
N ASN A 413 -6.18 1.84 -1.70
CA ASN A 413 -7.38 1.05 -1.95
C ASN A 413 -8.24 0.98 -0.68
N ARG A 414 -9.56 0.85 -0.85
CA ARG A 414 -10.54 0.97 0.25
C ARG A 414 -10.59 2.35 0.91
N GLN A 415 -10.20 3.38 0.16
CA GLN A 415 -10.29 4.80 0.54
C GLN A 415 -9.42 5.14 1.75
N GLN A 416 -8.16 4.71 1.76
CA GLN A 416 -7.19 5.20 2.74
C GLN A 416 -6.65 6.56 2.30
N TRP A 417 -6.49 7.49 3.23
CA TRP A 417 -6.03 8.85 2.94
C TRP A 417 -5.04 9.35 3.99
N VAL A 418 -3.93 9.93 3.52
CA VAL A 418 -3.15 10.94 4.23
C VAL A 418 -3.17 12.17 3.35
N MET A 419 -3.99 13.16 3.70
CA MET A 419 -4.10 14.45 3.02
C MET A 419 -3.23 15.46 3.73
N VAL A 420 -2.35 16.13 2.98
CA VAL A 420 -1.46 17.18 3.48
C VAL A 420 -1.86 18.49 2.85
N ILE A 421 -2.06 19.53 3.67
CA ILE A 421 -2.59 20.83 3.24
C ILE A 421 -1.64 21.92 3.76
N PRO A 422 -0.57 22.23 3.01
CA PRO A 422 0.48 23.15 3.46
C PRO A 422 -0.05 24.54 3.85
N SER A 423 -0.99 25.09 3.07
CA SER A 423 -1.56 26.42 3.33
C SER A 423 -2.34 26.52 4.64
N GLN A 424 -2.66 25.39 5.28
CA GLN A 424 -3.39 25.32 6.54
C GLN A 424 -2.58 24.65 7.65
N ASP A 425 -1.32 24.29 7.39
CA ASP A 425 -0.46 23.57 8.32
C ASP A 425 -1.17 22.34 8.94
N THR A 426 -1.82 21.55 8.08
CA THR A 426 -2.75 20.49 8.48
C THR A 426 -2.49 19.19 7.74
N VAL A 427 -2.58 18.08 8.47
CA VAL A 427 -2.66 16.71 7.96
C VAL A 427 -3.97 16.07 8.40
N ILE A 428 -4.71 15.49 7.47
CA ILE A 428 -5.92 14.70 7.74
C ILE A 428 -5.64 13.25 7.35
N VAL A 429 -5.84 12.33 8.29
CA VAL A 429 -5.71 10.89 8.07
C VAL A 429 -7.08 10.24 8.18
N ARG A 430 -7.45 9.45 7.16
CA ARG A 430 -8.63 8.60 7.18
C ARG A 430 -8.24 7.18 6.80
N LEU A 431 -8.55 6.23 7.68
CA LEU A 431 -8.33 4.79 7.43
C LEU A 431 -9.66 4.06 7.57
N GLY A 432 -9.91 3.09 6.70
CA GLY A 432 -11.19 2.38 6.66
C GLY A 432 -11.25 1.20 5.72
N TRP A 433 -12.46 0.75 5.38
CA TRP A 433 -12.69 -0.38 4.47
C TRP A 433 -13.83 -0.11 3.48
N THR A 434 -13.81 1.05 2.83
CA THR A 434 -14.87 1.48 1.91
C THR A 434 -14.79 0.72 0.59
N ALA A 435 -15.86 0.03 0.18
CA ALA A 435 -15.86 -0.69 -1.10
C ALA A 435 -15.97 0.23 -2.33
N GLY A 436 -16.56 1.42 -2.17
CA GLY A 436 -16.85 2.34 -3.26
C GLY A 436 -16.24 3.72 -3.07
N TYR A 437 -17.01 4.73 -3.45
CA TYR A 437 -16.63 6.14 -3.35
C TYR A 437 -16.70 6.64 -1.90
N TYR A 438 -15.70 7.44 -1.52
CA TYR A 438 -15.70 8.23 -0.29
C TYR A 438 -15.71 9.72 -0.66
N PRO A 439 -16.61 10.56 -0.09
CA PRO A 439 -16.78 11.95 -0.49
C PRO A 439 -15.70 12.89 0.09
N VAL A 440 -14.44 12.56 -0.16
CA VAL A 440 -13.25 13.22 0.42
C VAL A 440 -13.25 14.73 0.24
N ASN A 441 -13.60 15.23 -0.95
CA ASN A 441 -13.57 16.67 -1.26
C ASN A 441 -14.45 17.46 -0.27
N ARG A 442 -15.69 17.01 -0.11
CA ARG A 442 -16.68 17.65 0.76
C ARG A 442 -16.38 17.44 2.24
N GLN A 443 -16.05 16.22 2.66
CA GLN A 443 -15.83 15.91 4.07
C GLN A 443 -14.57 16.58 4.60
N PHE A 444 -13.47 16.56 3.83
CA PHE A 444 -12.24 17.20 4.27
C PHE A 444 -12.36 18.73 4.21
N ALA A 445 -13.11 19.30 3.26
CA ALA A 445 -13.42 20.73 3.27
C ALA A 445 -14.22 21.13 4.52
N ARG A 446 -15.27 20.36 4.87
CA ARG A 446 -16.06 20.59 6.10
C ARG A 446 -15.20 20.54 7.36
N ILE A 447 -14.25 19.61 7.43
CA ILE A 447 -13.29 19.53 8.53
C ILE A 447 -12.41 20.78 8.56
N LEU A 448 -11.88 21.22 7.43
CA LEU A 448 -11.03 22.41 7.34
C LEU A 448 -11.78 23.70 7.73
N ASP A 449 -13.04 23.84 7.33
CA ASP A 449 -13.87 25.00 7.67
C ASP A 449 -14.12 25.11 9.18
N ALA A 450 -14.05 24.00 9.91
CA ALA A 450 -14.23 23.96 11.36
C ALA A 450 -12.94 24.26 12.15
N LEU A 451 -11.77 24.15 11.53
CA LEU A 451 -10.45 24.25 12.19
C LEU A 451 -10.01 25.69 12.44
#